data_AF-A0A935MPA6-F1
#
_entry.id   AF-A0A935MPA6-F1
#
_cell.length_a   1.000
_cell.length_b   1.000
_cell.length_c   1.000
_cell.angle_alpha   90.00
_cell.angle_beta   90.00
_cell.angle_gamma   90.00
#
_symmetry.space_group_name_H-M   'P 1'
#
loop_
_entity.id
_entity.type
_entity.pdbx_description
1 polymer ?
#
loop_
_entity_poly.entity_id
_entity_poly.type
_entity_poly.pdbx_seq_one_letter_code
_entity_poly.pdbx_strand_id
1 'polypeptide(L)'
;MLGISFWVPAQSVTESTNQQQTKNPVSGTAATIALLKKKGLQNLYNPDAWLAFYLNTQRDKKFDSDTKNHELNFLAEASASFIKESWQYNLISFIHSGKKNKETVFKALELAKDKVAVYPYIIQYSIIARDKIMLAEYAQKLYAALPLPPNVYEYQYNTLMSANTNAVIYARGIGDLVALAMVQQATNIRKDITLMYYEEPVIPAPNTYLCLSIGKDEIAKYPVAYYTGLLVSLDPAGDFTELKNHISNDFTKERLNNATILTGHEKQLYKNYLPSFLLLYKSYENKNAPQAKWLLQKMDFIARQAGISEELYKQLK
;
A
#
# COMPACT_ATOMS: atom_id res chain seq x y z
N MET A 1 28.68 -4.40 7.11
CA MET A 1 27.31 -4.57 7.67
C MET A 1 26.83 -3.23 8.18
N LEU A 2 26.09 -2.47 7.37
CA LEU A 2 25.52 -1.19 7.78
C LEU A 2 24.10 -1.45 8.30
N GLY A 3 23.90 -1.29 9.62
CA GLY A 3 22.58 -1.34 10.23
C GLY A 3 21.78 -0.09 9.86
N ILE A 4 20.81 -0.23 8.95
CA ILE A 4 19.98 0.88 8.47
C ILE A 4 18.71 0.94 9.31
N SER A 5 18.67 1.82 10.30
CA SER A 5 17.43 2.16 11.02
C SER A 5 16.83 3.46 10.47
N PHE A 6 15.92 3.40 9.49
CA PHE A 6 15.13 4.56 9.09
C PHE A 6 13.68 4.18 8.81
N TRP A 7 12.80 5.19 8.99
CA TRP A 7 11.49 5.38 8.35
C TRP A 7 10.19 5.36 9.17
N VAL A 8 9.33 6.32 8.79
CA VAL A 8 8.06 6.79 9.40
C VAL A 8 6.87 6.11 8.69
N PRO A 9 5.81 5.69 9.41
CA PRO A 9 4.70 4.94 8.83
C PRO A 9 3.87 5.73 7.80
N ALA A 10 3.46 5.03 6.72
CA ALA A 10 2.41 5.50 5.81
C ALA A 10 1.10 5.75 6.57
N GLN A 11 0.55 6.96 6.44
CA GLN A 11 -0.80 7.33 6.88
C GLN A 11 -1.72 7.41 5.65
N SER A 12 -2.91 6.84 5.81
CA SER A 12 -3.98 6.77 4.81
C SER A 12 -4.56 8.15 4.47
N VAL A 13 -4.80 8.37 3.18
CA VAL A 13 -5.55 9.51 2.65
C VAL A 13 -7.05 9.25 2.81
N THR A 14 -7.77 10.19 3.44
CA THR A 14 -9.12 10.63 3.06
C THR A 14 -9.34 12.09 3.49
N GLU A 15 -9.56 12.91 2.47
CA GLU A 15 -10.48 14.06 2.33
C GLU A 15 -10.45 15.31 3.23
N SER A 16 -10.62 16.43 2.51
CA SER A 16 -10.71 17.82 2.90
C SER A 16 -12.07 18.18 3.52
N THR A 17 -12.06 18.83 4.69
CA THR A 17 -12.97 19.94 5.00
C THR A 17 -12.37 20.81 6.10
N ASN A 18 -12.50 22.14 5.95
CA ASN A 18 -12.10 23.16 6.92
C ASN A 18 -12.60 22.85 8.34
N GLN A 19 -11.68 22.92 9.32
CA GLN A 19 -11.89 23.63 10.59
C GLN A 19 -10.56 23.75 11.34
N GLN A 20 -10.30 24.95 11.86
CA GLN A 20 -9.16 25.27 12.72
C GLN A 20 -9.15 24.35 13.95
N GLN A 21 -8.00 23.74 14.27
CA GLN A 21 -7.72 23.36 15.65
C GLN A 21 -6.23 23.26 15.98
N THR A 22 -5.98 23.70 17.20
CA THR A 22 -4.73 23.84 17.95
C THR A 22 -3.98 22.53 18.14
N LYS A 23 -2.64 22.62 18.08
CA LYS A 23 -1.68 21.54 18.34
C LYS A 23 -1.85 20.96 19.74
N ASN A 24 -1.99 19.63 19.83
CA ASN A 24 -1.36 18.78 20.85
C ASN A 24 -1.34 17.31 20.37
N PRO A 25 -0.24 16.56 20.51
CA PRO A 25 -0.16 15.18 20.08
C PRO A 25 -0.57 14.25 21.22
N VAL A 26 -1.61 13.43 21.02
CA VAL A 26 -1.97 12.36 21.97
C VAL A 26 -2.14 11.03 21.23
N SER A 27 -1.51 10.01 21.80
CA SER A 27 -1.66 8.57 21.52
C SER A 27 -3.13 8.15 21.49
N GLY A 28 -3.44 7.00 20.89
CA GLY A 28 -4.82 6.57 20.63
C GLY A 28 -5.43 6.07 21.90
N THR A 29 -6.08 6.98 22.62
CA THR A 29 -6.63 6.72 23.95
C THR A 29 -8.06 6.20 23.84
N ALA A 30 -8.56 5.59 24.92
CA ALA A 30 -9.95 5.15 25.10
C ALA A 30 -11.00 6.20 24.67
N ALA A 31 -10.64 7.48 24.63
CA ALA A 31 -11.47 8.57 24.10
C ALA A 31 -11.79 8.43 22.60
N THR A 32 -10.87 7.95 21.76
CA THR A 32 -11.13 7.72 20.33
C THR A 32 -12.08 6.55 20.13
N ILE A 33 -11.91 5.45 20.87
CA ILE A 33 -12.86 4.33 20.91
C ILE A 33 -14.21 4.81 21.39
N ALA A 34 -14.28 5.56 22.50
CA ALA A 34 -15.53 6.06 23.05
C ALA A 34 -16.26 7.00 22.09
N LEU A 35 -15.54 7.86 21.37
CA LEU A 35 -16.13 8.76 20.37
C LEU A 35 -16.66 7.99 19.15
N LEU A 36 -15.91 7.02 18.64
CA LEU A 36 -16.34 6.21 17.50
C LEU A 36 -17.49 5.26 17.88
N LYS A 37 -17.42 4.62 19.05
CA LYS A 37 -18.54 3.89 19.66
C LYS A 37 -19.75 4.78 19.80
N LYS A 38 -19.60 6.00 20.33
CA LYS A 38 -20.69 6.97 20.44
C LYS A 38 -21.30 7.29 19.08
N LYS A 39 -20.51 7.56 18.04
CA LYS A 39 -21.03 7.86 16.69
C LYS A 39 -21.71 6.66 16.01
N GLY A 40 -21.14 5.46 16.12
CA GLY A 40 -21.74 4.23 15.58
C GLY A 40 -23.01 3.83 16.33
N LEU A 41 -22.97 3.87 17.66
CA LEU A 41 -24.12 3.57 18.53
C LEU A 41 -25.21 4.64 18.50
N GLN A 42 -24.89 5.87 18.06
CA GLN A 42 -25.90 6.91 17.82
C GLN A 42 -26.69 6.66 16.53
N ASN A 43 -26.15 5.88 15.60
CA ASN A 43 -26.77 5.58 14.30
C ASN A 43 -26.77 4.07 14.05
N LEU A 44 -27.37 3.31 14.96
CA LEU A 44 -27.33 1.84 14.97
C LEU A 44 -27.74 1.22 13.62
N TYR A 45 -28.67 1.83 12.89
CA TYR A 45 -29.19 1.35 11.61
C TYR A 45 -28.51 1.96 10.38
N ASN A 46 -27.38 2.66 10.53
CA ASN A 46 -26.62 3.21 9.41
C ASN A 46 -25.48 2.24 9.02
N PRO A 47 -25.59 1.47 7.92
CA PRO A 47 -24.58 0.48 7.57
C PRO A 47 -23.21 1.08 7.21
N ASP A 48 -23.18 2.27 6.61
CA ASP A 48 -21.94 2.95 6.23
C ASP A 48 -21.14 3.38 7.47
N ALA A 49 -21.83 3.82 8.53
CA ALA A 49 -21.20 4.18 9.79
C ALA A 49 -20.49 2.97 10.43
N TRP A 50 -21.11 1.80 10.40
CA TRP A 50 -20.50 0.56 10.92
C TRP A 50 -19.28 0.14 10.11
N LEU A 51 -19.36 0.13 8.78
CA LEU A 51 -18.23 -0.23 7.92
C LEU A 51 -17.07 0.75 8.09
N ALA A 52 -17.34 2.05 8.10
CA ALA A 52 -16.34 3.08 8.34
C ALA A 52 -15.66 2.89 9.70
N PHE A 53 -16.42 2.62 10.76
CA PHE A 53 -15.86 2.36 12.08
C PHE A 53 -14.96 1.11 12.06
N TYR A 54 -15.44 -0.01 11.52
CA TYR A 54 -14.67 -1.24 11.43
C TYR A 54 -13.34 -1.04 10.68
N LEU A 55 -13.38 -0.41 9.51
CA LEU A 55 -12.17 -0.14 8.70
C LEU A 55 -11.19 0.81 9.39
N ASN A 56 -11.70 1.83 10.10
CA ASN A 56 -10.85 2.75 10.85
C ASN A 56 -10.16 2.05 12.03
N THR A 57 -10.89 1.24 12.79
CA THR A 57 -10.32 0.43 13.89
C THR A 57 -9.23 -0.52 13.38
N GLN A 58 -9.46 -1.18 12.24
CA GLN A 58 -8.47 -2.07 11.62
C GLN A 58 -7.17 -1.34 11.28
N ARG A 59 -7.28 -0.12 10.72
CA ARG A 59 -6.15 0.68 10.22
C ARG A 59 -5.43 1.46 11.32
N ASP A 60 -6.06 1.67 12.47
CA ASP A 60 -5.47 2.46 13.54
C ASP A 60 -4.23 1.76 14.13
N LYS A 61 -3.07 2.39 14.00
CA LYS A 61 -1.79 1.88 14.50
C LYS A 61 -1.59 2.14 15.99
N LYS A 62 -2.49 2.90 16.62
CA LYS A 62 -2.40 3.28 18.03
C LYS A 62 -2.91 2.19 18.97
N PHE A 63 -3.72 1.26 18.48
CA PHE A 63 -4.12 0.08 19.24
C PHE A 63 -3.02 -0.98 19.22
N ASP A 64 -2.74 -1.57 20.39
CA ASP A 64 -2.06 -2.85 20.46
C ASP A 64 -2.90 -3.95 19.81
N SER A 65 -2.26 -5.09 19.52
CA SER A 65 -2.87 -6.21 18.81
C SER A 65 -4.12 -6.74 19.52
N ASP A 66 -4.08 -6.89 20.85
CA ASP A 66 -5.14 -7.55 21.62
C ASP A 66 -6.36 -6.65 21.74
N THR A 67 -6.16 -5.37 22.08
CA THR A 67 -7.23 -4.37 22.11
C THR A 67 -7.89 -4.24 20.74
N LYS A 68 -7.09 -4.19 19.66
CA LYS A 68 -7.62 -4.11 18.29
C LYS A 68 -8.48 -5.32 17.95
N ASN A 69 -8.01 -6.53 18.24
CA ASN A 69 -8.75 -7.75 17.94
C ASN A 69 -10.06 -7.81 18.74
N HIS A 70 -10.03 -7.45 20.02
CA HIS A 70 -11.23 -7.37 20.85
C HIS A 70 -12.27 -6.40 20.26
N GLU A 71 -11.86 -5.19 19.88
CA GLU A 71 -12.75 -4.20 19.29
C GLU A 71 -13.30 -4.64 17.92
N LEU A 72 -12.47 -5.24 17.07
CA LEU A 72 -12.94 -5.75 15.77
C LEU A 72 -13.95 -6.89 15.93
N ASN A 73 -13.74 -7.82 16.88
CA ASN A 73 -14.70 -8.88 17.19
C ASN A 73 -16.03 -8.28 17.65
N PHE A 74 -15.99 -7.35 18.61
CA PHE A 74 -17.19 -6.66 19.09
C PHE A 74 -17.95 -5.96 17.95
N LEU A 75 -17.26 -5.23 17.07
CA LEU A 75 -17.91 -4.53 15.96
C LEU A 75 -18.54 -5.49 14.94
N ALA A 76 -17.87 -6.60 14.62
CA ALA A 76 -18.40 -7.61 13.73
C ALA A 76 -19.67 -8.27 14.29
N GLU A 77 -19.66 -8.62 15.58
CA GLU A 77 -20.81 -9.23 16.26
C GLU A 77 -21.96 -8.24 16.45
N ALA A 78 -21.69 -7.04 16.99
CA ALA A 78 -22.71 -6.05 17.30
C ALA A 78 -23.42 -5.52 16.04
N SER A 79 -22.68 -5.33 14.95
CA SER A 79 -23.27 -4.84 13.69
C SER A 79 -24.30 -5.83 13.10
N ALA A 80 -24.17 -7.13 13.36
CA ALA A 80 -25.12 -8.14 12.91
C ALA A 80 -26.54 -7.87 13.42
N SER A 81 -26.69 -7.34 14.63
CA SER A 81 -28.01 -7.08 15.22
C SER A 81 -28.78 -5.95 14.54
N PHE A 82 -28.10 -5.10 13.76
CA PHE A 82 -28.70 -3.88 13.20
C PHE A 82 -28.66 -3.83 11.67
N ILE A 83 -27.63 -4.40 11.05
CA ILE A 83 -27.36 -4.22 9.62
C ILE A 83 -27.07 -5.53 8.88
N LYS A 84 -27.48 -6.69 9.41
CA LYS A 84 -27.19 -8.04 8.85
C LYS A 84 -27.45 -8.17 7.34
N GLU A 85 -28.56 -7.59 6.88
CA GLU A 85 -29.02 -7.71 5.48
C GLU A 85 -28.35 -6.68 4.55
N SER A 86 -27.38 -5.92 5.04
CA SER A 86 -26.65 -4.92 4.25
C SER A 86 -25.41 -5.50 3.58
N TRP A 87 -24.98 -4.90 2.47
CA TRP A 87 -23.72 -5.28 1.85
C TRP A 87 -22.51 -4.93 2.74
N GLN A 88 -22.61 -3.87 3.54
CA GLN A 88 -21.59 -3.43 4.48
C GLN A 88 -21.32 -4.48 5.55
N TYR A 89 -22.37 -5.08 6.12
CA TYR A 89 -22.22 -6.18 7.08
C TYR A 89 -21.54 -7.40 6.46
N ASN A 90 -21.97 -7.77 5.25
CA ASN A 90 -21.35 -8.89 4.52
C ASN A 90 -19.86 -8.60 4.23
N LEU A 91 -19.51 -7.35 3.93
CA LEU A 91 -18.13 -6.93 3.74
C LEU A 91 -17.32 -6.93 5.06
N ILE A 92 -17.89 -6.45 6.17
CA ILE A 92 -17.29 -6.56 7.50
C ILE A 92 -17.00 -8.03 7.81
N SER A 93 -17.98 -8.91 7.62
CA SER A 93 -17.87 -10.36 7.85
C SER A 93 -16.78 -11.00 6.98
N PHE A 94 -16.70 -10.61 5.71
CA PHE A 94 -15.62 -11.03 4.81
C PHE A 94 -14.24 -10.62 5.34
N ILE A 95 -14.04 -9.35 5.68
CA ILE A 95 -12.76 -8.84 6.18
C ILE A 95 -12.39 -9.51 7.50
N HIS A 96 -13.38 -9.68 8.38
CA HIS A 96 -13.25 -10.31 9.69
C HIS A 96 -12.80 -11.77 9.58
N SER A 97 -13.31 -12.51 8.58
CA SER A 97 -12.89 -13.89 8.28
C SER A 97 -11.46 -14.04 7.75
N GLY A 98 -10.66 -12.96 7.76
CA GLY A 98 -9.34 -12.94 7.13
C GLY A 98 -9.41 -12.90 5.61
N LYS A 99 -10.53 -12.40 5.03
CA LYS A 99 -10.75 -12.25 3.59
C LYS A 99 -10.79 -13.58 2.81
N LYS A 100 -11.21 -14.67 3.47
CA LYS A 100 -11.23 -16.02 2.88
C LYS A 100 -12.63 -16.49 2.49
N ASN A 101 -13.69 -15.91 3.07
CA ASN A 101 -15.05 -16.35 2.79
C ASN A 101 -15.57 -15.77 1.46
N LYS A 102 -15.64 -16.60 0.42
CA LYS A 102 -16.16 -16.23 -0.90
C LYS A 102 -17.62 -15.80 -0.84
N GLU A 103 -18.45 -16.51 -0.08
CA GLU A 103 -19.91 -16.30 -0.06
C GLU A 103 -20.23 -14.90 0.46
N THR A 104 -19.56 -14.44 1.52
CA THR A 104 -19.84 -13.13 2.11
C THR A 104 -19.43 -11.97 1.20
N VAL A 105 -18.27 -12.05 0.51
CA VAL A 105 -17.87 -10.96 -0.42
C VAL A 105 -18.77 -10.91 -1.66
N PHE A 106 -19.23 -12.06 -2.16
CA PHE A 106 -20.17 -12.09 -3.28
C PHE A 106 -21.58 -11.69 -2.86
N LYS A 107 -22.02 -11.97 -1.63
CA LYS A 107 -23.27 -11.45 -1.09
C LYS A 107 -23.21 -9.93 -0.93
N ALA A 108 -22.09 -9.39 -0.48
CA ALA A 108 -21.86 -7.94 -0.47
C ALA A 108 -21.96 -7.37 -1.90
N LEU A 109 -21.34 -8.02 -2.89
CA LEU A 109 -21.45 -7.61 -4.29
C LEU A 109 -22.90 -7.63 -4.76
N GLU A 110 -23.68 -8.68 -4.48
CA GLU A 110 -25.10 -8.80 -4.88
C GLU A 110 -25.95 -7.65 -4.31
N LEU A 111 -25.76 -7.33 -3.03
CA LEU A 111 -26.56 -6.34 -2.29
C LEU A 111 -26.12 -4.88 -2.54
N ALA A 112 -24.88 -4.62 -2.93
CA ALA A 112 -24.37 -3.26 -3.09
C ALA A 112 -25.05 -2.52 -4.25
N LYS A 113 -25.47 -1.28 -4.03
CA LYS A 113 -25.97 -0.41 -5.12
C LYS A 113 -24.83 0.02 -6.04
N ASP A 114 -23.71 0.43 -5.43
CA ASP A 114 -22.46 0.68 -6.13
C ASP A 114 -21.55 -0.56 -6.02
N LYS A 115 -21.45 -1.31 -7.13
CA LYS A 115 -20.60 -2.51 -7.19
C LYS A 115 -19.11 -2.17 -7.13
N VAL A 116 -18.72 -0.96 -7.56
CA VAL A 116 -17.31 -0.53 -7.64
C VAL A 116 -16.66 -0.54 -6.24
N ALA A 117 -17.43 -0.20 -5.21
CA ALA A 117 -16.98 -0.25 -3.81
C ALA A 117 -16.57 -1.66 -3.34
N VAL A 118 -17.11 -2.73 -3.96
CA VAL A 118 -16.85 -4.13 -3.56
C VAL A 118 -15.72 -4.78 -4.37
N TYR A 119 -15.49 -4.34 -5.62
CA TYR A 119 -14.48 -4.95 -6.51
C TYR A 119 -13.07 -5.07 -5.89
N PRO A 120 -12.52 -4.08 -5.16
CA PRO A 120 -11.21 -4.21 -4.53
C PRO A 120 -11.10 -5.42 -3.59
N TYR A 121 -12.17 -5.76 -2.90
CA TYR A 121 -12.21 -6.88 -1.95
C TYR A 121 -12.30 -8.23 -2.65
N ILE A 122 -12.98 -8.30 -3.80
CA ILE A 122 -13.00 -9.49 -4.65
C ILE A 122 -11.62 -9.72 -5.26
N ILE A 123 -10.91 -8.66 -5.68
CA ILE A 123 -9.52 -8.75 -6.15
C ILE A 123 -8.62 -9.31 -5.05
N GLN A 124 -8.75 -8.82 -3.81
CA GLN A 124 -8.01 -9.37 -2.67
C GLN A 124 -8.31 -10.85 -2.43
N TYR A 125 -9.59 -11.23 -2.42
CA TYR A 125 -10.00 -12.63 -2.32
C TYR A 125 -9.36 -13.47 -3.42
N SER A 126 -9.41 -13.00 -4.68
CA SER A 126 -8.89 -13.72 -5.84
C SER A 126 -7.39 -13.98 -5.72
N ILE A 127 -6.63 -13.02 -5.20
CA ILE A 127 -5.18 -13.17 -4.97
C ILE A 127 -4.90 -14.21 -3.88
N ILE A 128 -5.62 -14.13 -2.76
CA ILE A 128 -5.49 -15.08 -1.63
C ILE A 128 -5.88 -16.50 -2.08
N ALA A 129 -7.01 -16.63 -2.78
CA ALA A 129 -7.54 -17.90 -3.28
C ALA A 129 -6.85 -18.42 -4.54
N ARG A 130 -5.89 -17.67 -5.11
CA ARG A 130 -5.17 -17.98 -6.35
C ARG A 130 -6.09 -18.14 -7.57
N ASP A 131 -7.23 -17.47 -7.57
CA ASP A 131 -8.20 -17.47 -8.68
C ASP A 131 -7.80 -16.42 -9.73
N LYS A 132 -7.03 -16.86 -10.74
CA LYS A 132 -6.52 -15.99 -11.80
C LYS A 132 -7.63 -15.45 -12.71
N ILE A 133 -8.72 -16.19 -12.90
CA ILE A 133 -9.82 -15.79 -13.77
C ILE A 133 -10.58 -14.64 -13.10
N MET A 134 -10.96 -14.83 -11.84
CA MET A 134 -11.65 -13.81 -11.06
C MET A 134 -10.77 -12.56 -10.85
N LEU A 135 -9.47 -12.75 -10.61
CA LEU A 135 -8.52 -11.65 -10.51
C LEU A 135 -8.52 -10.79 -11.77
N ALA A 136 -8.40 -11.41 -12.96
CA ALA A 136 -8.39 -10.69 -14.22
C ALA A 136 -9.71 -9.96 -14.47
N GLU A 137 -10.84 -10.64 -14.27
CA GLU A 137 -12.18 -10.09 -14.48
C GLU A 137 -12.43 -8.84 -13.61
N TYR A 138 -12.23 -8.95 -12.30
CA TYR A 138 -12.58 -7.87 -11.38
C TYR A 138 -11.56 -6.72 -11.40
N ALA A 139 -10.29 -7.00 -11.68
CA ALA A 139 -9.30 -5.94 -11.91
C ALA A 139 -9.62 -5.12 -13.16
N GLN A 140 -10.08 -5.76 -14.25
CA GLN A 140 -10.54 -5.07 -15.45
C GLN A 140 -11.80 -4.25 -15.19
N LYS A 141 -12.81 -4.82 -14.51
CA LYS A 141 -14.04 -4.11 -14.13
C LYS A 141 -13.74 -2.87 -13.28
N LEU A 142 -12.85 -3.01 -12.28
CA LEU A 142 -12.46 -1.90 -11.43
C LEU A 142 -11.71 -0.82 -12.21
N TYR A 143 -10.75 -1.21 -13.07
CA TYR A 143 -10.00 -0.25 -13.87
C TYR A 143 -10.88 0.51 -14.87
N ALA A 144 -11.88 -0.16 -15.47
CA ALA A 144 -12.82 0.48 -16.38
C ALA A 144 -13.74 1.49 -15.67
N ALA A 145 -14.19 1.16 -14.45
CA ALA A 145 -15.08 2.03 -13.67
C ALA A 145 -14.33 3.16 -12.95
N LEU A 146 -13.11 2.89 -12.49
CA LEU A 146 -12.27 3.81 -11.72
C LEU A 146 -10.80 3.64 -12.11
N PRO A 147 -10.35 4.20 -13.25
CA PRO A 147 -8.97 4.14 -13.67
C PRO A 147 -8.03 4.75 -12.61
N LEU A 148 -6.81 4.22 -12.50
CA LEU A 148 -5.83 4.75 -11.57
C LEU A 148 -5.43 6.18 -11.96
N PRO A 149 -5.31 7.11 -11.00
CA PRO A 149 -4.68 8.40 -11.24
C PRO A 149 -3.28 8.21 -11.85
N PRO A 150 -2.81 9.05 -12.79
CA PRO A 150 -1.60 8.73 -13.55
C PRO A 150 -0.32 8.59 -12.71
N ASN A 151 -0.23 9.31 -11.59
CA ASN A 151 0.87 9.17 -10.63
C ASN A 151 0.84 7.82 -9.89
N VAL A 152 -0.34 7.33 -9.54
CA VAL A 152 -0.52 5.99 -8.94
C VAL A 152 -0.20 4.93 -9.98
N TYR A 153 -0.68 5.10 -11.22
CA TYR A 153 -0.34 4.21 -12.32
C TYR A 153 1.18 4.11 -12.55
N GLU A 154 1.87 5.25 -12.69
CA GLU A 154 3.34 5.30 -12.87
C GLU A 154 4.06 4.59 -11.71
N TYR A 155 3.65 4.82 -10.47
CA TYR A 155 4.24 4.14 -9.32
C TYR A 155 4.06 2.63 -9.35
N GLN A 156 2.84 2.15 -9.63
CA GLN A 156 2.58 0.71 -9.67
C GLN A 156 3.22 0.04 -10.88
N TYR A 157 3.27 0.72 -12.03
CA TYR A 157 4.06 0.29 -13.18
C TYR A 157 5.54 0.13 -12.81
N ASN A 158 6.16 1.17 -12.24
CA ASN A 158 7.57 1.13 -11.84
C ASN A 158 7.81 0.05 -10.76
N THR A 159 6.83 -0.21 -9.90
CA THR A 159 6.89 -1.30 -8.91
C THR A 159 6.92 -2.66 -9.60
N LEU A 160 6.05 -2.93 -10.59
CA LEU A 160 6.11 -4.17 -11.37
C LEU A 160 7.42 -4.29 -12.15
N MET A 161 7.93 -3.20 -12.72
CA MET A 161 9.19 -3.18 -13.46
C MET A 161 10.43 -3.28 -12.56
N SER A 162 10.28 -3.19 -11.24
CA SER A 162 11.37 -3.40 -10.28
C SER A 162 11.63 -4.89 -9.97
N ALA A 163 10.90 -5.81 -10.60
CA ALA A 163 11.02 -7.24 -10.32
C ALA A 163 11.51 -8.01 -11.55
N ASN A 164 12.27 -9.08 -11.33
CA ASN A 164 12.69 -9.98 -12.40
C ASN A 164 11.50 -10.77 -12.99
N THR A 165 11.72 -11.42 -14.13
CA THR A 165 10.69 -12.24 -14.79
C THR A 165 10.22 -13.37 -13.88
N ASN A 166 8.91 -13.68 -13.86
CA ASN A 166 8.28 -14.69 -13.00
C ASN A 166 8.38 -14.42 -11.49
N ALA A 167 8.55 -13.15 -11.10
CA ALA A 167 8.68 -12.76 -9.70
C ALA A 167 7.44 -13.06 -8.85
N VAL A 168 7.67 -13.18 -7.55
CA VAL A 168 6.62 -13.21 -6.52
C VAL A 168 6.69 -11.91 -5.72
N ILE A 169 5.65 -11.08 -5.81
CA ILE A 169 5.58 -9.81 -5.05
C ILE A 169 4.55 -9.96 -3.93
N TYR A 170 5.02 -9.84 -2.69
CA TYR A 170 4.15 -9.68 -1.53
C TYR A 170 3.82 -8.19 -1.35
N ALA A 171 2.52 -7.89 -1.31
CA ALA A 171 2.03 -6.54 -1.07
C ALA A 171 0.91 -6.54 -0.01
N ARG A 172 0.60 -5.36 0.52
CA ARG A 172 -0.40 -5.19 1.57
C ARG A 172 -1.56 -4.32 1.11
N GLY A 173 -2.75 -4.68 1.60
CA GLY A 173 -3.93 -3.83 1.58
C GLY A 173 -4.50 -3.57 0.19
N ILE A 174 -5.43 -2.62 0.11
CA ILE A 174 -6.06 -2.24 -1.16
C ILE A 174 -5.15 -1.29 -1.96
N GLY A 175 -4.47 -0.36 -1.28
CA GLY A 175 -3.67 0.68 -1.93
C GLY A 175 -2.57 0.18 -2.85
N ASP A 176 -1.90 -0.93 -2.49
CA ASP A 176 -0.82 -1.49 -3.30
C ASP A 176 -1.27 -2.73 -4.04
N LEU A 177 -1.75 -3.76 -3.33
CA LEU A 177 -2.04 -5.06 -3.96
C LEU A 177 -3.11 -4.95 -5.06
N VAL A 178 -4.20 -4.21 -4.80
CA VAL A 178 -5.27 -4.05 -5.79
C VAL A 178 -4.82 -3.15 -6.94
N ALA A 179 -4.07 -2.08 -6.66
CA ALA A 179 -3.57 -1.19 -7.70
C ALA A 179 -2.55 -1.89 -8.61
N LEU A 180 -1.65 -2.71 -8.05
CA LEU A 180 -0.75 -3.60 -8.81
C LEU A 180 -1.54 -4.55 -9.68
N ALA A 181 -2.57 -5.20 -9.12
CA ALA A 181 -3.44 -6.10 -9.89
C ALA A 181 -4.18 -5.37 -11.02
N MET A 182 -4.64 -4.13 -10.80
CA MET A 182 -5.27 -3.33 -11.85
C MET A 182 -4.30 -3.04 -12.99
N VAL A 183 -3.10 -2.54 -12.70
CA VAL A 183 -2.06 -2.31 -13.74
C VAL A 183 -1.74 -3.62 -14.44
N GLN A 184 -1.41 -4.67 -13.68
CA GLN A 184 -1.03 -5.94 -14.25
C GLN A 184 -2.13 -6.51 -15.16
N GLN A 185 -3.37 -6.55 -14.67
CA GLN A 185 -4.44 -7.27 -15.31
C GLN A 185 -5.13 -6.48 -16.43
N ALA A 186 -5.38 -5.19 -16.21
CA ALA A 186 -6.12 -4.35 -17.14
C ALA A 186 -5.26 -3.78 -18.28
N THR A 187 -3.95 -3.60 -18.07
CA THR A 187 -3.05 -3.08 -19.13
C THR A 187 -2.12 -4.14 -19.71
N ASN A 188 -2.27 -5.41 -19.29
CA ASN A 188 -1.49 -6.54 -19.79
C ASN A 188 0.03 -6.41 -19.56
N ILE A 189 0.41 -5.76 -18.46
CA ILE A 189 1.81 -5.51 -18.09
C ILE A 189 2.24 -6.55 -17.06
N ARG A 190 3.41 -7.18 -17.28
CA ARG A 190 4.04 -8.09 -16.31
C ARG A 190 3.10 -9.17 -15.73
N LYS A 191 2.30 -9.80 -16.60
CA LYS A 191 1.40 -10.93 -16.26
C LYS A 191 2.15 -12.17 -15.75
N ASP A 192 3.46 -12.22 -15.95
CA ASP A 192 4.37 -13.23 -15.40
C ASP A 192 4.52 -13.14 -13.87
N ILE A 193 4.30 -11.96 -13.28
CA ILE A 193 4.45 -11.76 -11.84
C ILE A 193 3.30 -12.40 -11.08
N THR A 194 3.61 -13.12 -10.00
CA THR A 194 2.61 -13.59 -9.03
C THR A 194 2.50 -12.59 -7.89
N LEU A 195 1.29 -12.07 -7.68
CA LEU A 195 0.99 -11.23 -6.52
C LEU A 195 0.59 -12.11 -5.32
N MET A 196 1.11 -11.79 -4.14
CA MET A 196 0.81 -12.48 -2.88
C MET A 196 0.35 -11.48 -1.83
N TYR A 197 -0.52 -11.93 -0.92
CA TYR A 197 -0.96 -11.12 0.20
C TYR A 197 -0.01 -11.27 1.39
N TYR A 198 0.56 -10.16 1.88
CA TYR A 198 1.57 -10.20 2.95
C TYR A 198 1.09 -10.73 4.30
N GLU A 199 -0.22 -10.74 4.57
CA GLU A 199 -0.73 -11.35 5.83
C GLU A 199 -0.71 -12.88 5.77
N GLU A 200 -0.33 -13.48 4.65
CA GLU A 200 0.14 -14.87 4.58
C GLU A 200 1.63 -14.94 4.93
N PRO A 201 2.13 -16.07 5.49
CA PRO A 201 3.56 -16.25 5.73
C PRO A 201 4.37 -15.97 4.46
N VAL A 202 5.28 -14.99 4.54
CA VAL A 202 6.25 -14.75 3.48
C VAL A 202 7.28 -15.85 3.54
N ILE A 203 7.51 -16.49 2.39
CA ILE A 203 8.51 -17.54 2.24
C ILE A 203 9.68 -16.92 1.46
N PRO A 204 10.83 -16.66 2.11
CA PRO A 204 12.02 -16.22 1.41
C PRO A 204 12.43 -17.26 0.37
N ALA A 205 12.50 -16.83 -0.88
CA ALA A 205 12.91 -17.64 -2.02
C ALA A 205 13.55 -16.73 -3.07
N PRO A 206 14.34 -17.27 -4.01
CA PRO A 206 14.81 -16.50 -5.15
C PRO A 206 13.63 -15.85 -5.88
N ASN A 207 13.83 -14.63 -6.39
CA ASN A 207 12.81 -13.90 -7.14
C ASN A 207 11.55 -13.54 -6.31
N THR A 208 11.66 -13.49 -4.99
CA THR A 208 10.61 -13.03 -4.07
C THR A 208 10.90 -11.62 -3.58
N TYR A 209 9.87 -10.77 -3.58
CA TYR A 209 9.98 -9.36 -3.25
C TYR A 209 8.89 -8.91 -2.27
N LEU A 210 9.21 -7.89 -1.49
CA LEU A 210 8.28 -7.15 -0.64
C LEU A 210 8.04 -5.75 -1.22
N CYS A 211 6.78 -5.33 -1.30
CA CYS A 211 6.45 -3.92 -1.50
C CYS A 211 6.89 -3.07 -0.30
N LEU A 212 7.32 -1.84 -0.57
CA LEU A 212 7.78 -0.89 0.47
C LEU A 212 6.70 -0.52 1.48
N SER A 213 5.42 -0.69 1.12
CA SER A 213 4.28 -0.40 2.00
C SER A 213 4.06 -1.40 3.13
N ILE A 214 4.71 -2.57 3.08
CA ILE A 214 4.68 -3.58 4.15
C ILE A 214 5.22 -3.01 5.47
N GLY A 215 6.10 -2.00 5.37
CA GLY A 215 6.61 -1.27 6.51
C GLY A 215 7.94 -1.82 7.02
N LYS A 216 8.64 -0.96 7.76
CA LYS A 216 10.02 -1.19 8.18
C LYS A 216 10.17 -2.42 9.08
N ASP A 217 9.31 -2.57 10.08
CA ASP A 217 9.42 -3.62 11.09
C ASP A 217 9.29 -5.01 10.48
N GLU A 218 8.49 -5.12 9.43
CA GLU A 218 8.32 -6.33 8.65
C GLU A 218 9.52 -6.59 7.72
N ILE A 219 10.02 -5.56 7.01
CA ILE A 219 11.22 -5.68 6.17
C ILE A 219 12.45 -6.05 7.01
N ALA A 220 12.57 -5.53 8.23
CA ALA A 220 13.69 -5.78 9.14
C ALA A 220 13.84 -7.26 9.56
N LYS A 221 12.80 -8.09 9.36
CA LYS A 221 12.85 -9.55 9.59
C LYS A 221 13.71 -10.27 8.56
N TYR A 222 14.12 -9.61 7.48
CA TYR A 222 14.90 -10.18 6.38
C TYR A 222 16.26 -9.47 6.26
N PRO A 223 17.28 -9.86 7.04
CA PRO A 223 18.55 -9.13 7.11
C PRO A 223 19.39 -9.18 5.83
N VAL A 224 19.10 -10.12 4.93
CA VAL A 224 19.76 -10.26 3.62
C VAL A 224 19.05 -9.47 2.51
N ALA A 225 17.93 -8.82 2.82
CA ALA A 225 17.10 -8.17 1.83
C ALA A 225 17.71 -6.86 1.32
N TYR A 226 17.52 -6.56 0.03
CA TYR A 226 18.07 -5.36 -0.61
C TYR A 226 17.07 -4.72 -1.57
N TYR A 227 17.26 -3.44 -1.91
CA TYR A 227 16.38 -2.71 -2.81
C TYR A 227 16.68 -3.03 -4.28
N THR A 228 15.64 -3.29 -5.07
CA THR A 228 15.73 -3.51 -6.54
C THR A 228 14.85 -2.54 -7.34
N GLY A 229 14.71 -1.32 -6.85
CA GLY A 229 13.81 -0.31 -7.38
C GLY A 229 12.77 0.01 -6.32
N LEU A 230 11.49 -0.08 -6.62
CA LEU A 230 10.40 0.16 -5.65
C LEU A 230 9.98 -1.10 -4.88
N LEU A 231 10.89 -2.08 -4.81
CA LEU A 231 10.72 -3.36 -4.13
C LEU A 231 11.95 -3.68 -3.30
N VAL A 232 11.75 -4.54 -2.31
CA VAL A 232 12.82 -5.17 -1.53
C VAL A 232 12.90 -6.64 -1.93
N SER A 233 14.01 -7.05 -2.54
CA SER A 233 14.32 -8.44 -2.86
C SER A 233 14.67 -9.20 -1.59
N LEU A 234 14.15 -10.43 -1.47
CA LEU A 234 14.49 -11.38 -0.40
C LEU A 234 15.55 -12.40 -0.83
N ASP A 235 16.13 -12.23 -2.02
CA ASP A 235 17.16 -13.12 -2.54
C ASP A 235 18.49 -12.89 -1.79
N PRO A 236 19.09 -13.92 -1.16
CA PRO A 236 20.37 -13.78 -0.47
C PRO A 236 21.58 -13.57 -1.40
N ALA A 237 21.44 -13.73 -2.72
CA ALA A 237 22.54 -13.75 -3.69
C ALA A 237 22.55 -12.60 -4.71
N GLY A 238 21.66 -11.61 -4.58
CA GLY A 238 21.58 -10.51 -5.54
C GLY A 238 22.62 -9.40 -5.33
N ASP A 239 22.94 -8.68 -6.41
CA ASP A 239 23.79 -7.49 -6.37
C ASP A 239 23.01 -6.22 -6.76
N PHE A 240 23.68 -5.06 -6.73
CA PHE A 240 23.07 -3.78 -7.10
C PHE A 240 22.91 -3.57 -8.62
N THR A 241 23.30 -4.54 -9.45
CA THR A 241 23.22 -4.43 -10.91
C THR A 241 21.76 -4.39 -11.36
N GLU A 242 20.89 -5.19 -10.74
CA GLU A 242 19.45 -5.18 -11.03
C GLU A 242 18.81 -3.83 -10.71
N LEU A 243 19.10 -3.28 -9.52
CA LEU A 243 18.62 -1.96 -9.11
C LEU A 243 18.99 -0.89 -10.14
N LYS A 244 20.26 -0.91 -10.59
CA LYS A 244 20.75 0.03 -11.60
C LYS A 244 20.01 -0.16 -12.92
N ASN A 245 19.85 -1.39 -13.38
CA ASN A 245 19.19 -1.70 -14.66
C ASN A 245 17.73 -1.25 -14.66
N HIS A 246 16.96 -1.63 -13.64
CA HIS A 246 15.54 -1.28 -13.55
C HIS A 246 15.31 0.23 -13.52
N ILE A 247 16.03 0.95 -12.65
CA ILE A 247 15.88 2.41 -12.56
C ILE A 247 16.35 3.11 -13.83
N SER A 248 17.39 2.60 -14.49
CA SER A 248 17.94 3.26 -15.68
C SER A 248 17.04 3.07 -16.90
N ASN A 249 16.54 1.84 -17.10
CA ASN A 249 15.97 1.41 -18.37
C ASN A 249 14.47 1.19 -18.31
N ASP A 250 13.94 0.70 -17.19
CA ASP A 250 12.56 0.19 -17.15
C ASP A 250 11.58 1.20 -16.54
N PHE A 251 12.07 2.13 -15.71
CA PHE A 251 11.23 3.11 -15.04
C PHE A 251 10.71 4.17 -16.01
N THR A 252 9.39 4.40 -16.00
CA THR A 252 8.87 5.70 -16.46
C THR A 252 9.24 6.78 -15.46
N LYS A 253 9.76 7.88 -15.99
CA LYS A 253 10.18 9.06 -15.22
C LYS A 253 9.38 10.30 -15.65
N GLU A 254 8.39 10.15 -16.51
CA GLU A 254 7.71 11.26 -17.17
C GLU A 254 7.08 12.19 -16.14
N ARG A 255 6.31 11.65 -15.19
CA ARG A 255 5.61 12.47 -14.20
C ARG A 255 6.60 13.11 -13.24
N LEU A 256 7.58 12.37 -12.75
CA LEU A 256 8.62 12.92 -11.88
C LEU A 256 9.49 13.97 -12.60
N ASN A 257 9.69 13.86 -13.91
CA ASN A 257 10.45 14.82 -14.70
C ASN A 257 9.69 16.14 -14.86
N ASN A 258 8.38 16.06 -15.10
CA ASN A 258 7.53 17.21 -15.40
C ASN A 258 6.90 17.86 -14.14
N ALA A 259 6.98 17.21 -12.98
CA ALA A 259 6.43 17.76 -11.73
C ALA A 259 7.22 18.98 -11.23
N THR A 260 6.52 20.08 -10.98
CA THR A 260 7.05 21.30 -10.34
C THR A 260 6.65 21.42 -8.88
N ILE A 261 5.52 20.82 -8.50
CA ILE A 261 5.01 20.71 -7.14
C ILE A 261 4.37 19.32 -6.97
N LEU A 262 4.47 18.75 -5.77
CA LEU A 262 3.82 17.48 -5.44
C LEU A 262 2.61 17.74 -4.54
N THR A 263 1.47 17.15 -4.88
CA THR A 263 0.29 17.11 -4.00
C THR A 263 0.57 16.29 -2.73
N GLY A 264 -0.28 16.40 -1.71
CA GLY A 264 -0.11 15.67 -0.44
C GLY A 264 0.06 14.16 -0.63
N HIS A 265 -0.73 13.55 -1.50
CA HIS A 265 -0.63 12.13 -1.84
C HIS A 265 0.65 11.80 -2.62
N GLU A 266 0.98 12.61 -3.64
CA GLU A 266 2.21 12.42 -4.43
C GLU A 266 3.48 12.52 -3.60
N LYS A 267 3.53 13.43 -2.62
CA LYS A 267 4.66 13.51 -1.68
C LYS A 267 4.90 12.16 -1.02
N GLN A 268 3.84 11.50 -0.52
CA GLN A 268 4.01 10.19 0.13
C GLN A 268 4.45 9.12 -0.87
N LEU A 269 3.85 9.10 -2.05
CA LEU A 269 4.19 8.14 -3.10
C LEU A 269 5.64 8.26 -3.57
N TYR A 270 6.08 9.47 -3.91
CA TYR A 270 7.42 9.70 -4.45
C TYR A 270 8.52 9.59 -3.41
N LYS A 271 8.23 9.78 -2.11
CA LYS A 271 9.21 9.48 -1.06
C LYS A 271 9.68 8.03 -1.08
N ASN A 272 8.85 7.10 -1.55
CA ASN A 272 9.24 5.69 -1.68
C ASN A 272 10.36 5.46 -2.71
N TYR A 273 10.63 6.42 -3.61
CA TYR A 273 11.78 6.35 -4.53
C TYR A 273 13.11 6.71 -3.87
N LEU A 274 13.09 7.48 -2.77
CA LEU A 274 14.30 8.04 -2.17
C LEU A 274 15.33 6.97 -1.73
N PRO A 275 14.95 5.85 -1.07
CA PRO A 275 15.94 4.83 -0.71
C PRO A 275 16.70 4.29 -1.91
N SER A 276 15.97 3.96 -2.97
CA SER A 276 16.50 3.36 -4.20
C SER A 276 17.35 4.35 -4.99
N PHE A 277 16.90 5.61 -5.08
CA PHE A 277 17.67 6.68 -5.69
C PHE A 277 18.95 7.00 -4.93
N LEU A 278 18.90 6.97 -3.60
CA LEU A 278 20.07 7.22 -2.75
C LEU A 278 21.11 6.10 -2.92
N LEU A 279 20.68 4.84 -2.91
CA LEU A 279 21.56 3.69 -3.13
C LEU A 279 22.21 3.74 -4.51
N LEU A 280 21.42 4.00 -5.55
CA LEU A 280 21.94 4.15 -6.91
C LEU A 280 22.87 5.35 -7.05
N TYR A 281 22.55 6.48 -6.41
CA TYR A 281 23.45 7.64 -6.38
C TYR A 281 24.78 7.28 -5.72
N LYS A 282 24.75 6.56 -4.59
CA LYS A 282 25.95 6.10 -3.87
C LYS A 282 26.80 5.13 -4.70
N SER A 283 26.19 4.31 -5.56
CA SER A 283 26.93 3.35 -6.40
C SER A 283 27.67 3.96 -7.60
N TYR A 284 27.36 5.20 -8.01
CA TYR A 284 28.12 5.86 -9.09
C TYR A 284 29.53 6.24 -8.63
N GLU A 285 30.57 5.77 -9.34
CA GLU A 285 31.96 6.17 -9.09
C GLU A 285 32.16 7.67 -9.37
N ASN A 286 31.71 8.13 -10.54
CA ASN A 286 31.76 9.53 -10.92
C ASN A 286 30.44 10.24 -10.56
N LYS A 287 30.43 10.97 -9.44
CA LYS A 287 29.26 11.77 -9.01
C LYS A 287 28.91 12.92 -9.98
N ASN A 288 29.79 13.26 -10.92
CA ASN A 288 29.53 14.27 -11.95
C ASN A 288 28.84 13.71 -13.21
N ALA A 289 28.66 12.40 -13.31
CA ALA A 289 27.93 11.80 -14.42
C ALA A 289 26.50 12.37 -14.51
N PRO A 290 25.94 12.56 -15.73
CA PRO A 290 24.60 13.13 -15.92
C PRO A 290 23.51 12.42 -15.10
N GLN A 291 23.59 11.09 -14.98
CA GLN A 291 22.65 10.27 -14.22
C GLN A 291 22.74 10.52 -12.72
N ALA A 292 23.96 10.66 -12.17
CA ALA A 292 24.17 10.96 -10.76
C ALA A 292 23.65 12.37 -10.42
N LYS A 293 23.88 13.35 -11.30
CA LYS A 293 23.32 14.71 -11.15
C LYS A 293 21.80 14.71 -11.19
N TRP A 294 21.20 13.98 -12.14
CA TRP A 294 19.75 13.85 -12.23
C TRP A 294 19.15 13.23 -10.96
N LEU A 295 19.74 12.14 -10.45
CA LEU A 295 19.30 11.52 -9.20
C LEU A 295 19.36 12.49 -8.03
N LEU A 296 20.48 13.21 -7.87
CA LEU A 296 20.63 14.19 -6.80
C LEU A 296 19.57 15.30 -6.88
N GLN A 297 19.33 15.83 -8.08
CA GLN A 297 18.29 16.85 -8.31
C GLN A 297 16.89 16.32 -7.97
N LYS A 298 16.55 15.10 -8.40
CA LYS A 298 15.22 14.52 -8.12
C LYS A 298 15.04 14.13 -6.67
N MET A 299 16.07 13.60 -6.01
CA MET A 299 16.04 13.34 -4.56
C MET A 299 15.84 14.64 -3.78
N ASP A 300 16.59 15.70 -4.11
CA ASP A 300 16.46 17.01 -3.47
C ASP A 300 15.05 17.59 -3.65
N PHE A 301 14.52 17.54 -4.87
CA PHE A 301 13.15 17.96 -5.16
C PHE A 301 12.13 17.21 -4.30
N ILE A 302 12.15 15.87 -4.32
CA ILE A 302 11.21 15.04 -3.55
C ILE A 302 11.35 15.34 -2.05
N ALA A 303 12.58 15.41 -1.53
CA ALA A 303 12.84 15.63 -0.11
C ALA A 303 12.36 17.00 0.38
N ARG A 304 12.57 18.07 -0.41
CA ARG A 304 12.04 19.42 -0.10
C ARG A 304 10.52 19.42 -0.07
N GLN A 305 9.89 18.85 -1.10
CA GLN A 305 8.43 18.78 -1.18
C GLN A 305 7.82 17.99 0.00
N ALA A 306 8.52 16.94 0.44
CA ALA A 306 8.14 16.08 1.55
C ALA A 306 8.57 16.59 2.95
N GLY A 307 9.34 17.67 3.04
CA GLY A 307 9.82 18.22 4.31
C GLY A 307 10.86 17.34 5.02
N ILE A 308 11.71 16.62 4.27
CA ILE A 308 12.73 15.68 4.80
C ILE A 308 14.13 15.92 4.19
N SER A 309 14.43 17.16 3.81
CA SER A 309 15.71 17.51 3.17
C SER A 309 16.90 17.29 4.09
N GLU A 310 16.77 17.61 5.39
CA GLU A 310 17.88 17.44 6.34
C GLU A 310 18.29 15.98 6.49
N GLU A 311 17.31 15.08 6.55
CA GLU A 311 17.53 13.64 6.61
C GLU A 311 18.22 13.14 5.34
N LEU A 312 17.79 13.58 4.16
CA LEU A 312 18.45 13.24 2.90
C LEU A 312 19.91 13.70 2.89
N TYR A 313 20.20 14.94 3.28
CA TYR A 313 21.58 15.45 3.26
C TYR A 313 22.49 14.77 4.30
N LYS A 314 21.94 14.38 5.46
CA LYS A 314 22.69 13.54 6.43
C LYS A 314 23.10 12.20 5.82
N GLN A 315 22.27 11.63 4.96
CA GLN A 315 22.55 10.36 4.28
C GLN A 315 23.52 10.49 3.09
N LEU A 316 23.63 11.67 2.49
CA LEU A 316 24.50 11.92 1.33
C LEU A 316 25.96 12.17 1.73
N LYS A 317 26.20 12.58 2.98
CA LYS A 317 27.54 12.68 3.59
C LYS A 317 28.08 11.29 3.92
#